data_AF-A0A7J9MNV2-F1
#
_entry.id   AF-A0A7J9MNV2-F1
#
_cell.length_a   1.000
_cell.length_b   1.000
_cell.length_c   1.000
_cell.angle_alpha   90.00
_cell.angle_beta   90.00
_cell.angle_gamma   90.00
#
_symmetry.space_group_name_H-M   'P 1'
#
loop_
_entity.id
_entity.type
_entity.pdbx_description
1 polymer ?
#
loop_
_entity_poly.entity_id
_entity_poly.type
_entity_poly.pdbx_seq_one_letter_code
_entity_poly.pdbx_strand_id
1 'polypeptide(L)' 'MTPEDILLYATRLRNALGRKVVKLKTRHVTKHPSVQGTWTTDVKF' A
#
# COMPACT_ATOMS: atom_id res chain seq x y z
N MET A 1 -23.37 -17.89 -11.65
CA MET A 1 -23.10 -17.19 -10.38
C MET A 1 -24.03 -17.81 -9.34
N THR A 2 -23.47 -18.50 -8.35
CA THR A 2 -24.24 -19.13 -7.28
C THR A 2 -24.45 -18.15 -6.11
N PRO A 3 -25.34 -18.45 -5.14
CA PRO A 3 -25.47 -17.64 -3.93
C PRO A 3 -24.14 -17.45 -3.17
N GLU A 4 -23.28 -18.46 -3.18
CA GLU A 4 -21.96 -18.42 -2.55
C GLU A 4 -21.03 -17.43 -3.29
N ASP A 5 -21.07 -17.40 -4.63
CA ASP A 5 -20.34 -16.42 -5.42
C ASP A 5 -20.81 -14.99 -5.10
N ILE A 6 -22.12 -14.78 -4.96
CA ILE A 6 -22.71 -13.48 -4.61
C ILE A 6 -22.25 -13.02 -3.23
N LEU A 7 -22.31 -13.91 -2.24
CA LEU A 7 -21.83 -13.62 -0.89
C LEU A 7 -20.34 -13.26 -0.89
N LEU A 8 -19.53 -13.98 -1.66
CA LEU A 8 -18.10 -13.71 -1.82
C LEU A 8 -17.85 -12.33 -2.46
N TYR A 9 -18.54 -12.00 -3.55
CA TYR A 9 -18.36 -10.71 -4.24
C TYR A 9 -18.85 -9.54 -3.40
N ALA A 10 -20.00 -9.66 -2.73
CA ALA A 10 -20.49 -8.64 -1.80
C ALA A 10 -19.50 -8.38 -0.68
N THR A 11 -18.90 -9.44 -0.12
CA THR A 11 -17.86 -9.33 0.92
C THR A 11 -16.61 -8.63 0.41
N ARG A 12 -16.15 -8.94 -0.81
CA ARG A 12 -15.00 -8.26 -1.45
C ARG A 12 -15.26 -6.77 -1.65
N LEU A 13 -16.43 -6.40 -2.17
CA LEU A 13 -16.80 -5.00 -2.39
C LEU A 13 -16.93 -4.23 -1.07
N ARG A 14 -17.52 -4.84 -0.04
CA ARG A 14 -17.61 -4.28 1.31
C ARG A 14 -16.23 -3.94 1.89
N ASN A 15 -15.23 -4.79 1.65
CA ASN A 15 -13.87 -4.62 2.16
C ASN A 15 -12.97 -3.77 1.24
N ALA A 16 -13.46 -3.36 0.07
CA ALA A 16 -12.68 -2.58 -0.90
C ALA A 16 -12.60 -1.09 -0.50
N LEU A 17 -11.50 -0.44 -0.84
CA LEU A 17 -11.25 0.98 -0.50
C LEU A 17 -11.77 1.98 -1.55
N GLY A 18 -12.42 1.52 -2.63
CA GLY A 18 -12.86 2.36 -3.75
C GLY A 18 -11.73 2.93 -4.63
N ARG A 19 -10.49 2.43 -4.47
CA ARG A 19 -9.34 2.86 -5.29
C ARG A 19 -9.30 2.09 -6.61
N LYS A 20 -8.90 2.78 -7.69
CA LYS A 20 -8.61 2.13 -8.99
C LYS A 20 -7.55 1.04 -8.80
N VAL A 21 -7.82 -0.15 -9.33
CA VAL A 21 -6.88 -1.27 -9.27
C VAL A 21 -5.68 -0.97 -10.18
N VAL A 22 -4.50 -0.80 -9.58
CA VAL A 22 -3.23 -0.54 -10.27
C VAL A 22 -2.13 -1.43 -9.65
N LYS A 23 -1.08 -1.74 -10.42
CA LYS A 23 0.07 -2.52 -9.92
C LYS A 23 0.73 -1.78 -8.74
N LEU A 24 0.96 -2.50 -7.64
CA LEU A 24 1.66 -1.97 -6.47
C LEU A 24 3.11 -1.61 -6.85
N LYS A 25 3.49 -0.33 -6.68
CA LYS A 25 4.84 0.14 -6.98
C LYS A 25 5.85 -0.28 -5.90
N THR A 26 5.53 0.02 -4.64
CA THR A 26 6.39 -0.26 -3.47
C THR A 26 5.51 -0.75 -2.32
N ARG A 27 5.94 -1.81 -1.63
CA ARG A 27 5.17 -2.42 -0.53
C ARG A 27 5.13 -1.56 0.73
N HIS A 28 6.21 -0.83 1.00
CA HIS A 28 6.32 0.03 2.17
C HIS A 28 6.28 1.49 1.74
N VAL A 29 5.31 2.24 2.28
CA VAL A 29 5.16 3.67 2.04
C VAL A 29 5.37 4.38 3.37
N THR A 30 6.43 5.19 3.45
CA THR A 30 6.70 6.05 4.60
C THR A 30 6.91 7.47 4.12
N LYS A 31 6.37 8.44 4.86
CA LYS A 31 6.59 9.86 4.59
C LYS A 31 7.90 10.38 5.19
N HIS A 32 8.42 9.69 6.22
CA HIS A 32 9.61 10.09 6.96
C HIS A 32 10.54 8.88 7.10
N PRO A 33 11.35 8.58 6.07
CA PRO A 33 12.09 7.32 5.98
C PRO A 33 13.33 7.24 6.89
N SER A 34 13.83 8.36 7.40
CA SER A 34 15.03 8.37 8.25
C SER A 34 14.86 9.32 9.43
N VAL A 35 15.46 8.94 10.57
CA VAL A 35 15.55 9.75 11.79
C VAL A 35 16.91 10.45 11.89
N GLN A 36 17.98 9.79 11.45
CA GLN A 36 19.36 10.29 11.55
C GLN A 36 19.84 11.00 10.28
N GLY A 37 18.90 11.32 9.38
CA GLY A 37 19.21 11.90 8.07
C GLY A 37 19.48 10.84 7.01
N THR A 38 19.46 11.28 5.75
CA THR A 38 19.90 10.47 4.62
C THR A 38 21.41 10.57 4.49
N TRP A 39 22.05 9.53 3.94
CA TRP A 39 23.49 9.54 3.67
C TRP A 39 23.91 10.79 2.89
N THR A 40 25.02 11.40 3.31
CA THR A 40 25.62 12.59 2.69
C THR A 40 27.15 12.50 2.71
N THR A 41 27.81 13.19 1.77
CA THR A 41 29.27 13.28 1.68
C THR A 41 29.88 14.34 2.60
N ASP A 42 29.06 15.22 3.19
CA ASP A 42 29.53 16.38 3.97
C ASP A 42 30.01 16.04 5.39
N VAL A 43 30.32 14.77 5.65
CA VAL A 43 30.86 14.31 6.93
C VAL A 43 32.31 14.78 7.05
N LYS A 44 32.60 15.56 8.08
CA LYS A 44 33.97 15.93 8.47
C LYS A 44 34.38 15.08 9.67
N PHE A 45 35.58 14.50 9.61
CA PHE A 45 36.20 13.70 10.67
C PHE A 45 37.20 14.52 11.47
#